data_AF-A0A9E3LBL3-F1
#
_entry.id   AF-A0A9E3LBL3-F1
#
_cell.length_a   1.000
_cell.length_b   1.000
_cell.length_c   1.000
_cell.angle_alpha   90.00
_cell.angle_beta   90.00
_cell.angle_gamma   90.00
#
_symmetry.space_group_name_H-M   'P 1'
#
loop_
_entity.id
_entity.type
_entity.pdbx_description
1 polymer ?
#
loop_
_entity_poly.entity_id
_entity_poly.type
_entity_poly.pdbx_seq_one_letter_code
_entity_poly.pdbx_strand_id
1 'polypeptide(L)'
;MSVQFSFRSGSNPERGAALFRIAIVGDFSGRAPGAEARRESGPRPTDCDNFEQEFARMNVALRLPPDDAGNGEVNLRFQQLDDFHPDRLIDKVEPLARLARLRTGLLNPATANQAESELGGVPESGAPSPGPVPAPSESTEGLLTRLLGQSAGERAGEQYATSSGGIVDRFIRQVVGPNIPGAPPRHGSSIARVEAELSTRLRALLHRPEFQGLEATWRGLDFLVRNVTEEIKLYVIDCSRAELAAAATAGSEDPVKRAIYRQLETIRPGVILGLYTFGPPDHGVLAGIAGLARACQSAFVAGASPQLVGCSSFAVQPDPDDWTSESPDETEKFAALRRKREAACLGLAAPRFLLRQPYGKTSDPIEAFPFEEMPANPGHESYLWGNPALLCGHLLATAAADEALEAEYEEGGEVGGLPLHKFTSDGETQVKPCAEAWLNDRAAAAILSHGIMPVMSIRGRDAVQVLTLQSLSDPPAPLAIRAE
;
A
#
# COMPACT_ATOMS: atom_id res chain seq x y z
N MET A 1 21.01 48.94 56.05
CA MET A 1 19.66 48.42 55.73
C MET A 1 19.85 47.34 54.67
N SER A 2 19.80 46.09 55.11
CA SER A 2 20.05 44.88 54.32
C SER A 2 18.74 44.46 53.67
N VAL A 3 18.67 44.45 52.34
CA VAL A 3 17.49 43.99 51.59
C VAL A 3 17.63 42.49 51.38
N GLN A 4 16.82 41.69 52.08
CA GLN A 4 16.70 40.25 51.89
C GLN A 4 15.94 39.95 50.60
N PHE A 5 16.58 39.24 49.68
CA PHE A 5 15.90 38.58 48.56
C PHE A 5 15.32 37.25 49.06
N SER A 6 13.99 37.15 49.10
CA SER A 6 13.28 35.89 49.32
C SER A 6 13.09 35.18 47.99
N PHE A 7 13.79 34.06 47.79
CA PHE A 7 13.45 33.11 46.74
C PHE A 7 12.21 32.32 47.18
N ARG A 8 11.05 32.63 46.59
CA ARG A 8 9.92 31.71 46.60
C ARG A 8 10.21 30.62 45.58
N SER A 9 10.65 29.47 46.06
CA SER A 9 10.58 28.21 45.32
C SER A 9 9.11 27.84 45.11
N GLY A 10 8.50 28.38 44.06
CA GLY A 10 7.25 27.87 43.53
C GLY A 10 7.56 26.72 42.60
N SER A 11 7.36 25.49 43.07
CA SER A 11 7.16 24.33 42.20
C SER A 11 5.92 24.62 41.36
N ASN A 12 6.11 25.12 40.15
CA ASN A 12 5.05 25.16 39.15
C ASN A 12 4.76 23.69 38.79
N PRO A 13 3.57 23.14 39.06
CA PRO A 13 3.20 21.89 38.44
C PRO A 13 3.23 22.14 36.94
N GLU A 14 3.88 21.25 36.19
CA GLU A 14 3.92 21.29 34.74
C GLU A 14 2.50 21.58 34.22
N ARG A 15 2.32 22.79 33.64
CA ARG A 15 1.29 22.98 32.64
C ARG A 15 1.77 22.13 31.46
N GLY A 16 1.42 20.85 31.48
CA GLY A 16 1.67 19.95 30.36
C GLY A 16 1.08 20.61 29.12
N ALA A 17 1.93 20.86 28.12
CA ALA A 17 1.47 21.30 26.81
C ALA A 17 0.34 20.37 26.38
N ALA A 18 -0.76 20.97 25.98
CA ALA A 18 -2.00 20.26 25.84
C ALA A 18 -1.97 19.56 24.47
N LEU A 19 -1.96 18.23 24.52
CA LEU A 19 -1.60 17.37 23.39
C LEU A 19 -2.82 17.13 22.50
N PHE A 20 -2.70 17.43 21.21
CA PHE A 20 -3.73 17.09 20.21
C PHE A 20 -3.80 15.57 20.04
N ARG A 21 -5.02 15.01 20.07
CA ARG A 21 -5.26 13.56 20.08
C ARG A 21 -5.95 13.12 18.81
N ILE A 22 -5.41 12.09 18.15
CA ILE A 22 -5.99 11.49 16.96
C ILE A 22 -6.39 10.05 17.28
N ALA A 23 -7.66 9.71 17.07
CA ALA A 23 -8.11 8.32 17.13
C ALA A 23 -8.08 7.70 15.73
N ILE A 24 -7.56 6.49 15.58
CA ILE A 24 -7.43 5.79 14.31
C ILE A 24 -8.24 4.50 14.43
N VAL A 25 -9.32 4.42 13.66
CA VAL A 25 -10.27 3.30 13.68
C VAL A 25 -10.14 2.52 12.39
N GLY A 26 -9.80 1.23 12.50
CA GLY A 26 -9.55 0.37 11.35
C GLY A 26 -9.49 -1.11 11.73
N ASP A 27 -9.43 -1.99 10.73
CA ASP A 27 -9.29 -3.43 10.95
C ASP A 27 -7.81 -3.80 11.07
N PHE A 28 -7.27 -3.70 12.28
CA PHE A 28 -5.86 -3.96 12.56
C PHE A 28 -5.59 -5.45 12.84
N SER A 29 -6.61 -6.19 13.25
CA SER A 29 -6.49 -7.60 13.61
C SER A 29 -6.59 -8.57 12.44
N GLY A 30 -7.22 -8.17 11.32
CA GLY A 30 -7.42 -9.01 10.13
C GLY A 30 -8.46 -10.10 10.34
N ARG A 31 -9.38 -9.91 11.29
CA ARG A 31 -10.34 -10.94 11.70
C ARG A 31 -11.37 -11.21 10.61
N ALA A 32 -11.70 -12.49 10.44
CA ALA A 32 -12.82 -12.87 9.61
C ALA A 32 -14.13 -12.27 10.17
N PRO A 33 -15.05 -11.79 9.32
CA PRO A 33 -16.35 -11.30 9.74
C PRO A 33 -17.08 -12.36 10.59
N GLY A 34 -17.46 -12.01 11.82
CA GLY A 34 -18.16 -12.92 12.75
C GLY A 34 -17.27 -13.78 13.65
N ALA A 35 -15.94 -13.61 13.62
CA ALA A 35 -15.08 -14.10 14.70
C ALA A 35 -15.53 -13.51 16.05
N GLU A 36 -15.44 -14.28 17.15
CA GLU A 36 -15.86 -13.79 18.47
C GLU A 36 -15.23 -12.42 18.76
N ALA A 37 -16.07 -11.44 19.06
CA ALA A 37 -15.63 -10.13 19.50
C ALA A 37 -14.65 -10.33 20.66
N ARG A 38 -13.40 -9.90 20.49
CA ARG A 38 -12.49 -9.86 21.64
C ARG A 38 -13.15 -8.99 22.70
N ARG A 39 -12.91 -9.32 23.98
CA ARG A 39 -13.13 -8.38 25.08
C ARG A 39 -12.58 -7.03 24.62
N GLU A 40 -13.46 -6.03 24.56
CA GLU A 40 -13.18 -4.69 24.07
C GLU A 40 -11.80 -4.23 24.56
N SER A 41 -10.79 -4.33 23.70
CA SER A 41 -9.50 -3.71 24.01
C SER A 41 -9.72 -2.24 23.75
N GLY A 42 -9.72 -1.44 24.82
CA GLY A 42 -9.85 0.00 24.72
C GLY A 42 -8.77 0.62 23.83
N PRO A 43 -8.85 1.93 23.58
CA PRO A 43 -7.92 2.64 22.71
C PRO A 43 -6.47 2.40 23.12
N ARG A 44 -5.61 2.11 22.14
CA ARG A 44 -4.20 1.79 22.36
C ARG A 44 -3.33 3.01 22.00
N PRO A 45 -2.67 3.65 22.97
CA PRO A 45 -1.74 4.73 22.65
C PRO A 45 -0.60 4.16 21.80
N THR A 46 -0.35 4.77 20.64
CA THR A 46 0.64 4.29 19.67
C THR A 46 1.55 5.43 19.22
N ASP A 47 2.85 5.18 19.18
CA ASP A 47 3.89 6.11 18.72
C ASP A 47 5.03 5.34 18.04
N CYS A 48 6.09 6.04 17.63
CA CYS A 48 7.21 5.43 16.91
C CYS A 48 8.03 4.46 17.78
N ASP A 49 8.01 4.62 19.10
CA ASP A 49 8.76 3.80 20.04
C ASP A 49 8.03 2.48 20.38
N ASN A 50 6.70 2.51 20.42
CA ASN A 50 5.89 1.37 20.84
C ASN A 50 5.15 0.64 19.69
N PHE A 51 5.24 1.14 18.45
CA PHE A 51 4.52 0.63 17.29
C PHE A 51 4.60 -0.91 17.14
N GLU A 52 5.82 -1.47 17.12
CA GLU A 52 6.01 -2.93 16.97
C GLU A 52 5.47 -3.72 18.17
N GLN A 53 5.50 -3.14 19.37
CA GLN A 53 4.92 -3.77 20.55
C GLN A 53 3.39 -3.84 20.44
N GLU A 54 2.74 -2.75 20.02
CA GLU A 54 1.29 -2.75 19.82
C GLU A 54 0.86 -3.64 18.66
N PHE A 55 1.65 -3.67 17.57
CA PHE A 55 1.47 -4.64 16.48
C PHE A 55 1.44 -6.08 17.01
N ALA A 56 2.48 -6.49 17.74
CA ALA A 56 2.56 -7.85 18.28
C ALA A 56 1.41 -8.17 19.25
N ARG A 57 0.98 -7.20 20.06
CA ARG A 57 -0.14 -7.35 21.01
C ARG A 57 -1.49 -7.52 20.32
N MET A 58 -1.67 -6.99 19.10
CA MET A 58 -2.90 -7.16 18.33
C MET A 58 -3.11 -8.62 17.91
N ASN A 59 -2.05 -9.45 17.87
CA ASN A 59 -2.10 -10.83 17.40
C ASN A 59 -2.72 -10.91 16.00
N VAL A 60 -2.13 -10.13 15.09
CA VAL A 60 -2.57 -9.95 13.71
C VAL A 60 -2.50 -11.29 12.99
N ALA A 61 -3.63 -11.73 12.44
CA ALA A 61 -3.74 -12.99 11.73
C ALA A 61 -4.70 -12.88 10.57
N LEU A 62 -4.38 -13.55 9.48
CA LEU A 62 -5.18 -13.52 8.25
C LEU A 62 -5.38 -14.94 7.74
N ARG A 63 -6.64 -15.30 7.49
CA ARG A 63 -7.02 -16.57 6.87
C ARG A 63 -7.51 -16.29 5.46
N LEU A 64 -6.83 -16.88 4.50
CA LEU A 64 -7.06 -16.69 3.08
C LEU A 64 -7.53 -18.02 2.48
N PRO A 65 -8.73 -18.07 1.86
CA PRO A 65 -9.19 -19.29 1.18
C PRO A 65 -8.26 -19.67 0.02
N PRO A 66 -8.32 -20.91 -0.48
CA PRO A 66 -7.58 -21.33 -1.67
C PRO A 66 -7.74 -20.38 -2.85
N ASP A 67 -6.64 -20.12 -3.55
CA ASP A 67 -6.61 -19.35 -4.78
C ASP A 67 -6.31 -20.23 -6.01
N ASP A 68 -6.55 -19.65 -7.19
CA ASP A 68 -6.31 -20.33 -8.47
C ASP A 68 -4.82 -20.47 -8.80
N ALA A 69 -3.95 -19.72 -8.12
CA ALA A 69 -2.50 -19.81 -8.28
C ALA A 69 -1.90 -21.04 -7.57
N GLY A 70 -2.67 -21.74 -6.75
CA GLY A 70 -2.23 -22.96 -6.07
C GLY A 70 -1.51 -22.70 -4.75
N ASN A 71 -1.74 -21.55 -4.10
CA ASN A 71 -1.31 -21.31 -2.73
C ASN A 71 -2.13 -22.11 -1.69
N GLY A 72 -3.26 -22.69 -2.11
CA GLY A 72 -4.14 -23.42 -1.19
C GLY A 72 -4.65 -22.51 -0.07
N GLU A 73 -5.17 -23.10 0.99
CA GLU A 73 -5.58 -22.32 2.16
C GLU A 73 -4.36 -21.78 2.91
N VAL A 74 -4.28 -20.46 3.06
CA VAL A 74 -3.15 -19.79 3.70
C VAL A 74 -3.59 -19.19 5.04
N ASN A 75 -2.86 -19.52 6.11
CA ASN A 75 -3.06 -18.97 7.45
C ASN A 75 -1.81 -18.22 7.87
N LEU A 76 -1.84 -16.88 7.81
CA LEU A 76 -0.72 -16.02 8.16
C LEU A 76 -0.89 -15.47 9.57
N ARG A 77 0.23 -15.36 10.28
CA ARG A 77 0.36 -14.59 11.51
C ARG A 77 1.51 -13.61 11.36
N PHE A 78 1.27 -12.39 11.82
CA PHE A 78 2.23 -11.30 11.74
C PHE A 78 2.58 -10.88 13.17
N GLN A 79 3.88 -10.77 13.45
CA GLN A 79 4.41 -10.30 14.72
C GLN A 79 4.99 -8.89 14.64
N GLN A 80 5.35 -8.46 13.43
CA GLN A 80 5.95 -7.16 13.12
C GLN A 80 5.57 -6.74 11.70
N LEU A 81 5.77 -5.47 11.34
CA LEU A 81 5.43 -4.97 10.00
C LEU A 81 6.25 -5.64 8.88
N ASP A 82 7.51 -6.01 9.14
CA ASP A 82 8.37 -6.72 8.18
C ASP A 82 7.81 -8.07 7.74
N ASP A 83 6.87 -8.65 8.50
CA ASP A 83 6.27 -9.94 8.15
C ASP A 83 5.39 -9.89 6.89
N PHE A 84 5.03 -8.69 6.39
CA PHE A 84 4.40 -8.50 5.08
C PHE A 84 5.41 -8.56 3.92
N HIS A 85 6.71 -8.55 4.19
CA HIS A 85 7.74 -8.62 3.16
C HIS A 85 7.73 -9.97 2.43
N PRO A 86 7.93 -10.02 1.10
CA PRO A 86 7.86 -11.26 0.33
C PRO A 86 8.78 -12.36 0.81
N ASP A 87 10.00 -12.03 1.25
CA ASP A 87 10.93 -13.02 1.80
C ASP A 87 10.34 -13.73 3.03
N ARG A 88 9.62 -13.01 3.90
CA ARG A 88 8.92 -13.60 5.05
C ARG A 88 7.73 -14.44 4.62
N LEU A 89 7.00 -14.03 3.59
CA LEU A 89 5.85 -14.76 3.09
C LEU A 89 6.24 -16.09 2.45
N ILE A 90 7.36 -16.12 1.72
CA ILE A 90 7.89 -17.35 1.11
C ILE A 90 8.13 -18.43 2.17
N ASP A 91 8.67 -18.05 3.33
CA ASP A 91 8.92 -18.98 4.43
C ASP A 91 7.64 -19.46 5.13
N LYS A 92 6.63 -18.58 5.23
CA LYS A 92 5.39 -18.84 5.97
C LYS A 92 4.34 -19.63 5.19
N VAL A 93 4.39 -19.60 3.86
CA VAL A 93 3.40 -20.22 2.97
C VAL A 93 3.97 -21.51 2.39
N GLU A 94 3.50 -22.67 2.86
CA GLU A 94 4.13 -23.96 2.53
C GLU A 94 4.29 -24.23 1.02
N PRO A 95 3.31 -23.91 0.14
CA PRO A 95 3.53 -24.05 -1.30
C PRO A 95 4.67 -23.18 -1.85
N LEU A 96 4.88 -21.97 -1.33
CA LEU A 96 6.01 -21.11 -1.70
C LEU A 96 7.32 -21.65 -1.11
N ALA A 97 7.32 -22.01 0.18
CA ALA A 97 8.48 -22.57 0.87
C ALA A 97 9.00 -23.83 0.17
N ARG A 98 8.10 -24.71 -0.29
CA ARG A 98 8.43 -25.90 -1.08
C ARG A 98 9.17 -25.53 -2.36
N LEU A 99 8.65 -24.58 -3.12
CA LEU A 99 9.29 -24.13 -4.37
C LEU A 99 10.64 -23.46 -4.11
N ALA A 100 10.77 -22.67 -3.05
CA ALA A 100 12.04 -22.06 -2.64
C ALA A 100 13.10 -23.12 -2.25
N ARG A 101 12.70 -24.17 -1.53
CA ARG A 101 13.57 -25.34 -1.24
C ARG A 101 13.99 -26.07 -2.51
N LEU A 102 13.07 -26.29 -3.45
CA LEU A 102 13.37 -26.91 -4.75
C LEU A 102 14.37 -26.07 -5.56
N ARG A 103 14.16 -24.76 -5.64
CA ARG A 103 15.12 -23.83 -6.27
C ARG A 103 16.51 -23.95 -5.66
N THR A 104 16.60 -23.93 -4.34
CA THR A 104 17.87 -24.07 -3.61
C THR A 104 18.54 -25.42 -3.90
N GLY A 105 17.75 -26.50 -3.95
CA GLY A 105 18.21 -27.83 -4.30
C GLY A 105 18.74 -27.95 -5.73
N LEU A 106 18.10 -27.27 -6.70
CA LEU A 106 18.53 -27.21 -8.10
C LEU A 106 19.80 -26.37 -8.31
N LEU A 107 20.01 -25.33 -7.50
CA LEU A 107 21.22 -24.50 -7.53
C LEU A 107 22.44 -25.24 -6.97
N ASN A 108 22.24 -26.21 -6.07
CA ASN A 108 23.33 -27.00 -5.49
C ASN A 108 23.63 -28.25 -6.34
N PRO A 109 24.84 -28.38 -6.91
CA PRO A 109 25.22 -29.51 -7.77
C PRO A 109 25.05 -30.89 -7.13
N ALA A 110 25.12 -31.01 -5.81
CA ALA A 110 25.00 -32.28 -5.10
C ALA A 110 23.55 -32.78 -5.00
N THR A 111 22.57 -31.86 -4.95
CA THR A 111 21.15 -32.17 -4.72
C THR A 111 20.29 -32.01 -5.96
N ALA A 112 20.83 -31.46 -7.04
CA ALA A 112 20.04 -31.05 -8.21
C ALA A 112 19.26 -32.21 -8.86
N ASN A 113 19.88 -33.38 -9.04
CA ASN A 113 19.20 -34.55 -9.63
C ASN A 113 18.00 -35.04 -8.78
N GLN A 114 18.09 -34.88 -7.45
CA GLN A 114 17.00 -35.22 -6.53
C GLN A 114 15.86 -34.20 -6.67
N ALA A 115 16.19 -32.90 -6.66
CA ALA A 115 15.21 -31.84 -6.82
C ALA A 115 14.48 -31.89 -8.18
N GLU A 116 15.17 -32.30 -9.26
CA GLU A 116 14.53 -32.52 -10.57
C GLU A 116 13.53 -33.69 -10.56
N SER A 117 13.86 -34.77 -9.85
CA SER A 117 12.95 -35.90 -9.69
C SER A 117 11.66 -35.49 -8.95
N GLU A 118 11.78 -34.59 -7.97
CA GLU A 118 10.65 -34.02 -7.22
C GLU A 118 9.83 -33.02 -8.06
N LEU A 119 10.46 -32.32 -9.01
CA LEU A 119 9.79 -31.38 -9.93
C LEU A 119 8.79 -32.08 -10.87
N GLY A 120 8.98 -33.36 -11.15
CA GLY A 120 8.09 -34.16 -12.01
C GLY A 120 6.62 -34.24 -11.53
N GLY A 121 6.32 -33.79 -10.31
CA GLY A 121 4.96 -33.65 -9.77
C GLY A 121 4.34 -32.25 -9.86
N VAL A 122 5.07 -31.24 -10.37
CA VAL A 122 4.54 -29.89 -10.61
C VAL A 122 3.86 -29.87 -11.99
N PRO A 123 2.60 -29.43 -12.12
CA PRO A 123 1.97 -29.30 -13.44
C PRO A 123 2.75 -28.33 -14.33
N GLU A 124 2.77 -28.59 -15.63
CA GLU A 124 3.22 -27.61 -16.63
C GLU A 124 2.17 -26.49 -16.69
N SER A 125 2.33 -25.48 -15.84
CA SER A 125 1.57 -24.23 -16.01
C SER A 125 2.14 -23.53 -17.24
N GLY A 126 1.30 -23.33 -18.26
CA GLY A 126 1.68 -22.69 -19.51
C GLY A 126 2.17 -21.28 -19.25
N ALA A 127 3.49 -21.08 -19.31
CA ALA A 127 4.06 -19.75 -19.24
C ALA A 127 3.51 -18.89 -20.40
N PRO A 128 3.11 -17.63 -20.16
CA PRO A 128 3.07 -16.66 -21.24
C PRO A 128 4.47 -16.57 -21.84
N SER A 129 4.55 -16.58 -23.16
CA SER A 129 5.82 -16.42 -23.87
C SER A 129 6.55 -15.19 -23.33
N PRO A 130 7.87 -15.25 -23.07
CA PRO A 130 8.63 -14.04 -22.87
C PRO A 130 8.40 -13.17 -24.11
N GLY A 131 7.89 -11.95 -23.88
CA GLY A 131 7.80 -10.94 -24.94
C GLY A 131 9.17 -10.81 -25.62
N PRO A 132 9.19 -10.49 -26.93
CA PRO A 132 10.43 -10.49 -27.70
C PRO A 132 11.45 -9.57 -27.04
N VAL A 133 12.58 -10.16 -26.62
CA VAL A 133 13.79 -9.42 -26.28
C VAL A 133 14.14 -8.59 -27.52
N PRO A 134 14.25 -7.25 -27.43
CA PRO A 134 14.70 -6.47 -28.56
C PRO A 134 16.10 -6.97 -28.93
N ALA A 135 16.29 -7.27 -30.22
CA ALA A 135 17.57 -7.69 -30.77
C ALA A 135 18.66 -6.67 -30.38
N PRO A 136 19.90 -7.12 -30.11
CA PRO A 136 21.00 -6.20 -29.83
C PRO A 136 21.16 -5.25 -31.02
N SER A 137 21.07 -3.95 -30.75
CA SER A 137 21.42 -2.91 -31.71
C SER A 137 22.86 -3.13 -32.14
N GLU A 138 23.09 -3.19 -33.46
CA GLU A 138 24.42 -3.26 -34.05
C GLU A 138 25.30 -2.15 -33.47
N SER A 139 26.45 -2.52 -32.92
CA SER A 139 27.45 -1.55 -32.47
C SER A 139 28.02 -0.80 -33.68
N THR A 140 28.42 0.45 -33.48
CA THR A 140 29.00 1.34 -34.50
C THR A 140 30.22 0.72 -35.21
N GLU A 141 30.92 -0.23 -34.57
CA GLU A 141 32.00 -1.02 -35.18
C GLU A 141 31.52 -1.94 -36.31
N GLY A 142 30.32 -2.53 -36.18
CA GLY A 142 29.72 -3.39 -37.21
C GLY A 142 29.36 -2.61 -38.48
N LEU A 143 28.93 -1.36 -38.33
CA LEU A 143 28.63 -0.45 -39.44
C LEU A 143 29.90 0.07 -40.13
N LEU A 144 30.97 0.37 -39.38
CA LEU A 144 32.26 0.78 -39.94
C LEU A 144 32.91 -0.34 -40.78
N THR A 145 32.77 -1.59 -40.34
CA THR A 145 33.32 -2.75 -41.04
C THR A 145 32.61 -3.01 -42.38
N ARG A 146 31.31 -2.70 -42.48
CA ARG A 146 30.52 -2.80 -43.72
C ARG A 146 30.78 -1.64 -44.70
N LEU A 147 31.06 -0.44 -44.19
CA LEU A 147 31.38 0.75 -45.01
C LEU A 147 32.78 0.71 -45.61
N LEU A 148 33.72 -0.05 -45.02
CA LEU A 148 35.09 -0.21 -45.51
C LEU A 148 35.27 -1.25 -46.63
N GLY A 149 34.17 -1.77 -47.19
CA GLY A 149 34.17 -2.30 -48.55
C GLY A 149 35.06 -3.52 -48.82
N GLN A 150 35.07 -4.51 -47.93
CA GLN A 150 35.62 -5.84 -48.27
C GLN A 150 34.49 -6.85 -48.48
N SER A 151 34.10 -6.97 -49.75
CA SER A 151 33.31 -8.08 -50.24
C SER A 151 34.17 -9.08 -51.02
N ALA A 152 33.76 -10.33 -50.86
CA ALA A 152 33.91 -11.46 -51.77
C ALA A 152 35.16 -12.35 -51.66
N GLY A 153 34.89 -13.65 -51.58
CA GLY A 153 35.85 -14.67 -51.98
C GLY A 153 35.50 -16.09 -51.56
N GLU A 154 34.40 -16.65 -52.06
CA GLU A 154 34.31 -18.11 -52.21
C GLU A 154 35.41 -18.59 -53.18
N ARG A 155 36.17 -19.63 -52.79
CA ARG A 155 36.75 -20.61 -53.72
C ARG A 155 37.13 -21.89 -52.99
N ALA A 156 36.77 -23.01 -53.63
CA ALA A 156 37.10 -24.38 -53.28
C ALA A 156 38.60 -24.68 -53.41
N GLY A 157 39.08 -25.68 -52.66
CA GLY A 157 40.34 -26.37 -52.97
C GLY A 157 41.16 -26.85 -51.77
N GLU A 158 41.23 -28.18 -51.65
CA GLU A 158 42.38 -28.97 -51.18
C GLU A 158 42.60 -29.27 -49.69
N GLN A 159 42.61 -30.59 -49.47
CA GLN A 159 43.09 -31.31 -48.32
C GLN A 159 44.60 -31.10 -48.13
N TYR A 160 45.00 -30.72 -46.93
CA TYR A 160 46.24 -31.21 -46.34
C TYR A 160 45.94 -31.70 -44.92
N ALA A 161 46.05 -33.01 -44.74
CA ALA A 161 46.22 -33.60 -43.44
C ALA A 161 47.52 -33.09 -42.83
N THR A 162 47.47 -32.52 -41.63
CA THR A 162 48.58 -32.63 -40.68
C THR A 162 48.02 -33.03 -39.33
N SER A 163 48.15 -34.32 -39.06
CA SER A 163 48.03 -34.93 -37.74
C SER A 163 49.08 -34.35 -36.80
N SER A 164 48.66 -33.64 -35.76
CA SER A 164 49.34 -33.50 -34.46
C SER A 164 48.48 -32.61 -33.56
N GLY A 165 47.55 -33.21 -32.84
CA GLY A 165 46.72 -32.47 -31.87
C GLY A 165 45.88 -33.37 -30.95
N GLY A 166 45.58 -34.61 -31.37
CA GLY A 166 44.63 -35.48 -30.67
C GLY A 166 45.00 -35.96 -29.26
N ILE A 167 46.22 -35.71 -28.79
CA ILE A 167 46.63 -36.05 -27.41
C ILE A 167 46.63 -34.81 -26.52
N VAL A 168 47.20 -33.70 -27.00
CA VAL A 168 47.22 -32.43 -26.25
C VAL A 168 45.82 -31.82 -26.15
N ASP A 169 45.03 -31.89 -27.23
CA ASP A 169 43.66 -31.35 -27.25
C ASP A 169 42.67 -32.21 -26.43
N ARG A 170 42.95 -33.52 -26.33
CA ARG A 170 42.23 -34.45 -25.45
C ARG A 170 42.61 -34.25 -23.98
N PHE A 171 43.88 -33.96 -23.70
CA PHE A 171 44.37 -33.69 -22.35
C PHE A 171 43.90 -32.31 -21.86
N ILE A 172 43.87 -31.29 -22.72
CA ILE A 172 43.30 -29.97 -22.42
C ILE A 172 41.80 -30.10 -22.09
N ARG A 173 41.01 -30.86 -22.86
CA ARG A 173 39.60 -31.10 -22.52
C ARG A 173 39.40 -31.92 -21.23
N GLN A 174 40.32 -32.83 -20.91
CA GLN A 174 40.23 -33.70 -19.73
C GLN A 174 40.73 -33.01 -18.44
N VAL A 175 41.61 -32.02 -18.55
CA VAL A 175 42.12 -31.20 -17.43
C VAL A 175 41.28 -29.95 -17.20
N VAL A 176 40.71 -29.36 -18.26
CA VAL A 176 39.87 -28.13 -18.18
C VAL A 176 38.37 -28.46 -18.04
N GLY A 177 37.98 -29.73 -18.21
CA GLY A 177 36.60 -30.21 -18.04
C GLY A 177 35.89 -29.83 -16.73
N PRO A 178 36.57 -29.70 -15.56
CA PRO A 178 35.92 -29.27 -14.32
C PRO A 178 35.78 -27.75 -14.17
N ASN A 179 36.45 -26.93 -14.98
CA ASN A 179 36.53 -25.48 -14.79
C ASN A 179 36.34 -24.72 -16.11
N ILE A 180 35.19 -24.93 -16.76
CA ILE A 180 34.69 -23.96 -17.75
C ILE A 180 33.82 -22.95 -16.99
N PRO A 181 34.27 -21.71 -16.75
CA PRO A 181 33.38 -20.66 -16.29
C PRO A 181 32.45 -20.34 -17.46
N GLY A 182 31.16 -20.66 -17.34
CA GLY A 182 30.14 -20.28 -18.33
C GLY A 182 29.37 -21.41 -19.00
N ALA A 183 29.50 -22.68 -18.58
CA ALA A 183 28.46 -23.66 -18.92
C ALA A 183 27.14 -23.20 -18.26
N PRO A 184 26.01 -23.07 -19.00
CA PRO A 184 24.73 -22.77 -18.37
C PRO A 184 24.47 -23.82 -17.29
N PRO A 185 23.92 -23.44 -16.12
CA PRO A 185 23.62 -24.39 -15.07
C PRO A 185 22.86 -25.56 -15.68
N ARG A 186 23.30 -26.80 -15.40
CA ARG A 186 22.75 -28.03 -16.01
C ARG A 186 21.22 -28.14 -15.89
N HIS A 187 20.64 -27.36 -14.97
CA HIS A 187 19.23 -27.32 -14.59
C HIS A 187 18.61 -25.92 -14.80
N GLY A 188 19.17 -25.06 -15.65
CA GLY A 188 18.74 -23.68 -15.84
C GLY A 188 17.27 -23.54 -16.24
N SER A 189 16.74 -24.43 -17.08
CA SER A 189 15.32 -24.47 -17.44
C SER A 189 14.42 -24.86 -16.26
N SER A 190 14.85 -25.83 -15.45
CA SER A 190 14.16 -26.26 -14.23
C SER A 190 14.11 -25.13 -13.19
N ILE A 191 15.22 -24.42 -13.00
CA ILE A 191 15.30 -23.25 -12.11
C ILE A 191 14.35 -22.15 -12.60
N ALA A 192 14.42 -21.78 -13.88
CA ALA A 192 13.55 -20.75 -14.45
C ALA A 192 12.06 -21.10 -14.33
N ARG A 193 11.70 -22.39 -14.48
CA ARG A 193 10.34 -22.86 -14.26
C ARG A 193 9.89 -22.71 -12.81
N VAL A 194 10.74 -23.07 -11.84
CA VAL A 194 10.44 -22.89 -10.40
C VAL A 194 10.31 -21.41 -10.05
N GLU A 195 11.20 -20.55 -10.56
CA GLU A 195 11.16 -19.09 -10.32
C GLU A 195 9.91 -18.44 -10.94
N ALA A 196 9.47 -18.90 -12.12
CA ALA A 196 8.23 -18.44 -12.74
C ALA A 196 6.99 -18.83 -11.91
N GLU A 197 6.95 -20.06 -11.37
CA GLU A 197 5.87 -20.52 -10.50
C GLU A 197 5.87 -19.77 -9.16
N LEU A 198 7.04 -19.58 -8.54
CA LEU A 198 7.22 -18.76 -7.35
C LEU A 198 6.69 -17.35 -7.56
N SER A 199 7.10 -16.71 -8.66
CA SER A 199 6.66 -15.36 -9.02
C SER A 199 5.13 -15.29 -9.15
N THR A 200 4.53 -16.26 -9.83
CA THR A 200 3.08 -16.30 -10.07
C THR A 200 2.31 -16.41 -8.77
N ARG A 201 2.71 -17.36 -7.91
CA ARG A 201 2.07 -17.60 -6.61
C ARG A 201 2.25 -16.46 -5.62
N LEU A 202 3.46 -15.93 -5.52
CA LEU A 202 3.77 -14.81 -4.62
C LEU A 202 3.02 -13.55 -5.04
N ARG A 203 2.99 -13.24 -6.35
CA ARG A 203 2.21 -12.10 -6.87
C ARG A 203 0.72 -12.26 -6.58
N ALA A 204 0.17 -13.45 -6.84
CA ALA A 204 -1.24 -13.73 -6.56
C ALA A 204 -1.58 -13.51 -5.07
N LEU A 205 -0.70 -13.95 -4.15
CA LEU A 205 -0.85 -13.73 -2.72
C LEU A 205 -0.80 -12.24 -2.34
N LEU A 206 0.20 -11.50 -2.84
CA LEU A 206 0.39 -10.07 -2.55
C LEU A 206 -0.76 -9.20 -3.05
N HIS A 207 -1.43 -9.58 -4.14
CA HIS A 207 -2.52 -8.82 -4.75
C HIS A 207 -3.92 -9.25 -4.29
N ARG A 208 -3.99 -10.04 -3.22
CA ARG A 208 -5.28 -10.39 -2.63
C ARG A 208 -5.88 -9.20 -1.89
N PRO A 209 -7.17 -8.86 -2.11
CA PRO A 209 -7.81 -7.73 -1.45
C PRO A 209 -7.75 -7.82 0.08
N GLU A 210 -7.90 -9.01 0.66
CA GLU A 210 -7.86 -9.19 2.12
C GLU A 210 -6.44 -9.02 2.68
N PHE A 211 -5.42 -9.44 1.92
CA PHE A 211 -4.00 -9.24 2.28
C PHE A 211 -3.61 -7.77 2.16
N GLN A 212 -3.90 -7.14 1.01
CA GLN A 212 -3.62 -5.73 0.76
C GLN A 212 -4.38 -4.82 1.73
N GLY A 213 -5.62 -5.13 2.08
CA GLY A 213 -6.39 -4.35 3.04
C GLY A 213 -5.72 -4.30 4.42
N LEU A 214 -5.23 -5.44 4.89
CA LEU A 214 -4.51 -5.54 6.16
C LEU A 214 -3.13 -4.86 6.08
N GLU A 215 -2.37 -5.09 5.00
CA GLU A 215 -1.07 -4.45 4.78
C GLU A 215 -1.22 -2.92 4.69
N ALA A 216 -2.21 -2.43 3.95
CA ALA A 216 -2.47 -1.00 3.78
C ALA A 216 -2.89 -0.31 5.09
N THR A 217 -3.65 -1.01 5.93
CA THR A 217 -4.04 -0.49 7.25
C THR A 217 -2.79 -0.29 8.13
N TRP A 218 -1.92 -1.30 8.19
CA TRP A 218 -0.71 -1.24 9.02
C TRP A 218 0.37 -0.31 8.48
N ARG A 219 0.65 -0.34 7.17
CA ARG A 219 1.59 0.61 6.55
C ARG A 219 1.06 2.03 6.57
N GLY A 220 -0.25 2.21 6.49
CA GLY A 220 -0.88 3.51 6.67
C GLY A 220 -0.71 4.07 8.08
N LEU A 221 -0.81 3.22 9.11
CA LEU A 221 -0.49 3.60 10.48
C LEU A 221 1.01 3.92 10.65
N ASP A 222 1.90 3.10 10.11
CA ASP A 222 3.36 3.36 10.11
C ASP A 222 3.69 4.70 9.44
N PHE A 223 3.05 5.00 8.29
CA PHE A 223 3.14 6.31 7.64
C PHE A 223 2.77 7.44 8.61
N LEU A 224 1.63 7.36 9.29
CA LEU A 224 1.21 8.44 10.19
C LEU A 224 2.13 8.55 11.41
N VAL A 225 2.48 7.43 12.06
CA VAL A 225 3.35 7.38 13.24
C VAL A 225 4.72 8.01 12.98
N ARG A 226 5.29 7.82 11.79
CA ARG A 226 6.59 8.39 11.41
C ARG A 226 6.54 9.88 11.06
N ASN A 227 5.36 10.40 10.77
CA ASN A 227 5.16 11.76 10.25
C ASN A 227 4.38 12.66 11.23
N VAL A 228 4.28 12.29 12.51
CA VAL A 228 3.73 13.15 13.57
C VAL A 228 4.81 13.47 14.61
N THR A 229 4.67 14.63 15.24
CA THR A 229 5.58 15.08 16.30
C THR A 229 5.15 14.55 17.68
N GLU A 230 5.97 14.77 18.71
CA GLU A 230 5.73 14.25 20.06
C GLU A 230 4.52 14.91 20.77
N GLU A 231 4.12 16.10 20.30
CA GLU A 231 2.95 16.88 20.74
C GLU A 231 1.62 16.21 20.37
N ILE A 232 1.65 15.26 19.43
CA ILE A 232 0.48 14.55 18.94
C ILE A 232 0.41 13.17 19.58
N LYS A 233 -0.77 12.79 20.08
CA LYS A 233 -1.02 11.45 20.63
C LYS A 233 -1.96 10.67 19.75
N LEU A 234 -1.47 9.55 19.20
CA LEU A 234 -2.27 8.64 18.40
C LEU A 234 -2.86 7.53 19.27
N TYR A 235 -4.11 7.18 19.02
CA TYR A 235 -4.81 6.09 19.67
C TYR A 235 -5.42 5.15 18.64
N VAL A 236 -4.99 3.90 18.64
CA VAL A 236 -5.49 2.89 17.70
C VAL A 236 -6.67 2.13 18.30
N ILE A 237 -7.74 2.00 17.53
CA ILE A 237 -8.94 1.25 17.87
C ILE A 237 -9.18 0.21 16.77
N ASP A 238 -9.02 -1.06 17.13
CA ASP A 238 -9.29 -2.19 16.25
C ASP A 238 -10.80 -2.42 16.15
N CYS A 239 -11.36 -2.09 14.99
CA CYS A 239 -12.78 -2.19 14.66
C CYS A 239 -12.92 -2.53 13.18
N SER A 240 -13.63 -3.60 12.85
CA SER A 240 -13.95 -3.90 11.46
C SER A 240 -14.99 -2.92 10.90
N ARG A 241 -15.03 -2.77 9.58
CA ARG A 241 -16.05 -1.94 8.90
C ARG A 241 -17.47 -2.39 9.26
N ALA A 242 -17.68 -3.70 9.40
CA ALA A 242 -18.97 -4.28 9.77
C ALA A 242 -19.38 -3.94 11.20
N GLU A 243 -18.45 -3.99 12.15
CA GLU A 243 -18.69 -3.57 13.54
C GLU A 243 -18.99 -2.07 13.64
N LEU A 244 -18.23 -1.24 12.91
CA LEU A 244 -18.51 0.21 12.85
C LEU A 244 -19.89 0.49 12.26
N ALA A 245 -20.25 -0.17 11.15
CA ALA A 245 -21.56 0.00 10.51
C ALA A 245 -22.71 -0.44 11.43
N ALA A 246 -22.56 -1.60 12.10
CA ALA A 246 -23.52 -2.08 13.09
C ALA A 246 -23.65 -1.10 14.28
N ALA A 247 -22.53 -0.58 14.79
CA ALA A 247 -22.54 0.41 15.86
C ALA A 247 -23.18 1.74 15.43
N ALA A 248 -22.92 2.19 14.21
CA ALA A 248 -23.47 3.43 13.65
C ALA A 248 -24.99 3.36 13.47
N THR A 249 -25.51 2.20 13.07
CA THR A 249 -26.93 1.97 12.72
C THR A 249 -27.74 1.31 13.83
N ALA A 250 -27.11 0.92 14.95
CA ALA A 250 -27.80 0.32 16.09
C ALA A 250 -28.97 1.20 16.58
N GLY A 251 -30.17 0.63 16.59
CA GLY A 251 -31.46 1.30 16.87
C GLY A 251 -31.69 1.79 18.30
N SER A 252 -30.63 2.12 19.05
CA SER A 252 -30.77 2.92 20.27
C SER A 252 -30.62 4.39 19.90
N GLU A 253 -31.59 5.23 20.31
CA GLU A 253 -31.58 6.67 20.00
C GLU A 253 -30.35 7.42 20.54
N ASP A 254 -29.61 6.83 21.50
CA ASP A 254 -28.50 7.50 22.17
C ASP A 254 -27.12 6.92 21.77
N PRO A 255 -26.30 7.65 20.98
CA PRO A 255 -24.94 7.26 20.62
C PRO A 255 -24.02 6.98 21.82
N VAL A 256 -24.28 7.59 22.98
CA VAL A 256 -23.46 7.48 24.20
C VAL A 256 -23.40 6.05 24.73
N LYS A 257 -24.40 5.22 24.42
CA LYS A 257 -24.50 3.84 24.90
C LYS A 257 -23.60 2.87 24.11
N ARG A 258 -23.11 3.27 22.94
CA ARG A 258 -22.32 2.43 22.02
C ARG A 258 -20.93 2.16 22.61
N ALA A 259 -20.39 0.97 22.37
CA ALA A 259 -19.05 0.59 22.86
C ALA A 259 -17.96 1.51 22.31
N ILE A 260 -18.01 1.78 20.99
CA ILE A 260 -17.08 2.69 20.33
C ILE A 260 -17.13 4.11 20.89
N TYR A 261 -18.32 4.61 21.24
CA TYR A 261 -18.44 5.91 21.92
C TYR A 261 -17.69 5.90 23.25
N ARG A 262 -17.89 4.87 24.08
CA ARG A 262 -17.23 4.77 25.39
C ARG A 262 -15.71 4.74 25.27
N GLN A 263 -15.19 4.08 24.25
CA GLN A 263 -13.76 4.08 23.94
C GLN A 263 -13.27 5.45 23.48
N LEU A 264 -14.01 6.14 22.60
CA LEU A 264 -13.64 7.47 22.13
C LEU A 264 -13.73 8.51 23.26
N GLU A 265 -14.70 8.39 24.16
CA GLU A 265 -14.88 9.31 25.29
C GLU A 265 -13.77 9.20 26.34
N THR A 266 -13.07 8.07 26.46
CA THR A 266 -11.92 7.97 27.38
C THR A 266 -10.69 8.72 26.88
N ILE A 267 -10.56 8.91 25.57
CA ILE A 267 -9.42 9.60 24.95
C ILE A 267 -9.76 11.02 24.47
N ARG A 268 -11.03 11.31 24.19
CA ARG A 268 -11.54 12.61 23.68
C ARG A 268 -10.70 13.16 22.53
N PRO A 269 -10.73 12.50 21.35
CA PRO A 269 -9.87 12.87 20.25
C PRO A 269 -10.32 14.18 19.59
N GLY A 270 -9.37 14.96 19.10
CA GLY A 270 -9.61 16.12 18.24
C GLY A 270 -10.24 15.70 16.91
N VAL A 271 -9.73 14.61 16.34
CA VAL A 271 -10.22 14.00 15.11
C VAL A 271 -10.14 12.47 15.18
N ILE A 272 -11.09 11.81 14.53
CA ILE A 272 -11.18 10.37 14.35
C ILE A 272 -10.91 10.07 12.87
N LEU A 273 -9.90 9.26 12.58
CA LEU A 273 -9.58 8.78 11.24
C LEU A 273 -10.17 7.38 11.07
N GLY A 274 -11.13 7.23 10.17
CA GLY A 274 -11.67 5.95 9.76
C GLY A 274 -10.91 5.42 8.54
N LEU A 275 -10.20 4.31 8.71
CA LEU A 275 -9.47 3.64 7.62
C LEU A 275 -10.41 2.80 6.75
N TYR A 276 -11.52 3.40 6.32
CA TYR A 276 -12.53 2.80 5.45
C TYR A 276 -12.84 3.70 4.26
N THR A 277 -13.34 3.10 3.20
CA THR A 277 -13.90 3.82 2.05
C THR A 277 -15.42 3.69 2.08
N PHE A 278 -16.11 4.82 1.93
CA PHE A 278 -17.57 4.89 1.89
C PHE A 278 -18.06 5.25 0.49
N GLY A 279 -19.09 4.55 0.04
CA GLY A 279 -19.73 4.76 -1.26
C GLY A 279 -21.23 5.04 -1.15
N PRO A 280 -21.95 5.03 -2.29
CA PRO A 280 -23.40 5.22 -2.35
C PRO A 280 -24.20 4.43 -1.29
N PRO A 281 -24.04 3.09 -1.12
CA PRO A 281 -24.89 2.34 -0.20
C PRO A 281 -24.72 2.70 1.29
N ASP A 282 -23.72 3.53 1.65
CA ASP A 282 -23.33 3.79 3.03
C ASP A 282 -23.96 5.04 3.64
N HIS A 283 -24.89 5.73 2.97
CA HIS A 283 -25.48 6.99 3.46
C HIS A 283 -26.06 6.90 4.89
N GLY A 284 -26.73 5.79 5.22
CA GLY A 284 -27.27 5.54 6.57
C GLY A 284 -26.18 5.32 7.62
N VAL A 285 -25.10 4.61 7.25
CA VAL A 285 -23.93 4.38 8.10
C VAL A 285 -23.22 5.71 8.36
N LEU A 286 -22.96 6.51 7.32
CA LEU A 286 -22.35 7.83 7.44
C LEU A 286 -23.18 8.75 8.35
N ALA A 287 -24.51 8.77 8.22
CA ALA A 287 -25.37 9.53 9.12
C ALA A 287 -25.22 9.09 10.59
N GLY A 288 -25.12 7.79 10.84
CA GLY A 288 -24.90 7.22 12.17
C GLY A 288 -23.52 7.54 12.75
N ILE A 289 -22.48 7.56 11.90
CA ILE A 289 -21.11 7.98 12.26
C ILE A 289 -21.07 9.48 12.56
N ALA A 290 -21.76 10.31 11.76
CA ALA A 290 -21.86 11.75 12.00
C ALA A 290 -22.45 12.06 13.38
N GLY A 291 -23.52 11.35 13.75
CA GLY A 291 -24.12 11.44 15.08
C GLY A 291 -23.18 10.99 16.21
N LEU A 292 -22.40 9.93 15.98
CA LEU A 292 -21.39 9.47 16.93
C LEU A 292 -20.26 10.50 17.12
N ALA A 293 -19.68 10.99 16.02
CA ALA A 293 -18.61 11.99 16.02
C ALA A 293 -19.05 13.27 16.72
N ARG A 294 -20.26 13.74 16.43
CA ARG A 294 -20.89 14.87 17.12
C ARG A 294 -21.03 14.63 18.62
N ALA A 295 -21.46 13.45 19.04
CA ALA A 295 -21.58 13.12 20.46
C ALA A 295 -20.20 13.15 21.17
N CYS A 296 -19.14 12.73 20.49
CA CYS A 296 -17.77 12.81 20.97
C CYS A 296 -17.17 14.23 20.88
N GLN A 297 -17.90 15.20 20.31
CA GLN A 297 -17.41 16.55 19.99
C GLN A 297 -16.14 16.49 19.12
N SER A 298 -16.13 15.62 18.11
CA SER A 298 -14.98 15.36 17.26
C SER A 298 -15.41 15.31 15.78
N ALA A 299 -14.45 15.44 14.88
CA ALA A 299 -14.64 15.18 13.46
C ALA A 299 -14.28 13.72 13.12
N PHE A 300 -14.95 13.12 12.15
CA PHE A 300 -14.61 11.82 11.59
C PHE A 300 -14.22 11.97 10.12
N VAL A 301 -12.99 11.58 9.77
CA VAL A 301 -12.44 11.68 8.41
C VAL A 301 -12.19 10.28 7.84
N ALA A 302 -12.65 10.01 6.62
CA ALA A 302 -12.48 8.72 5.94
C ALA A 302 -12.29 8.86 4.42
N GLY A 303 -12.11 7.74 3.73
CA GLY A 303 -12.03 7.68 2.27
C GLY A 303 -13.40 7.75 1.59
N ALA A 304 -13.49 8.44 0.46
CA ALA A 304 -14.64 8.42 -0.43
C ALA A 304 -14.42 7.50 -1.64
N SER A 305 -15.45 6.76 -1.99
CA SER A 305 -15.50 5.99 -3.24
C SER A 305 -15.68 6.95 -4.42
N PRO A 306 -14.99 6.75 -5.56
CA PRO A 306 -15.18 7.56 -6.77
C PRO A 306 -16.66 7.64 -7.23
N GLN A 307 -17.44 6.60 -6.94
CA GLN A 307 -18.85 6.49 -7.30
C GLN A 307 -19.72 7.56 -6.63
N LEU A 308 -19.28 8.18 -5.53
CA LEU A 308 -20.00 9.30 -4.89
C LEU A 308 -20.03 10.57 -5.76
N VAL A 309 -19.08 10.71 -6.70
CA VAL A 309 -19.04 11.81 -7.68
C VAL A 309 -19.46 11.36 -9.08
N GLY A 310 -20.03 10.15 -9.22
CA GLY A 310 -20.39 9.57 -10.51
C GLY A 310 -19.20 9.04 -11.31
N CYS A 311 -18.03 8.86 -10.70
CA CYS A 311 -16.86 8.29 -11.35
C CYS A 311 -16.77 6.79 -11.05
N SER A 312 -16.50 5.94 -12.06
CA SER A 312 -16.28 4.50 -11.81
C SER A 312 -14.91 4.22 -11.19
N SER A 313 -13.89 4.95 -11.64
CA SER A 313 -12.52 4.92 -11.13
C SER A 313 -11.76 6.15 -11.63
N PHE A 314 -11.13 6.90 -10.72
CA PHE A 314 -10.33 8.07 -11.10
C PHE A 314 -9.15 7.70 -12.02
N ALA A 315 -8.61 6.48 -11.88
CA ALA A 315 -7.50 6.01 -12.70
C ALA A 315 -7.92 5.71 -14.15
N VAL A 316 -9.18 5.33 -14.38
CA VAL A 316 -9.73 5.01 -15.71
C VAL A 316 -10.38 6.24 -16.35
N GLN A 317 -11.08 7.05 -15.55
CA GLN A 317 -11.84 8.24 -15.99
C GLN A 317 -11.38 9.48 -15.21
N PRO A 318 -10.16 10.00 -15.47
CA PRO A 318 -9.66 11.17 -14.76
C PRO A 318 -10.35 12.48 -15.18
N ASP A 319 -11.02 12.52 -16.33
CA ASP A 319 -11.75 13.69 -16.80
C ASP A 319 -13.16 13.74 -16.19
N PRO A 320 -13.54 14.82 -15.48
CA PRO A 320 -14.86 14.96 -14.90
C PRO A 320 -16.01 14.99 -15.91
N ASP A 321 -15.75 15.27 -17.19
CA ASP A 321 -16.79 15.23 -18.23
C ASP A 321 -17.31 13.80 -18.49
N ASP A 322 -16.53 12.78 -18.12
CA ASP A 322 -16.92 11.37 -18.22
C ASP A 322 -17.70 10.88 -16.99
N TRP A 323 -17.85 11.69 -15.94
CA TRP A 323 -18.48 11.27 -14.70
C TRP A 323 -20.00 11.35 -14.79
N THR A 324 -20.66 10.23 -14.58
CA THR A 324 -22.11 10.13 -14.62
C THR A 324 -22.61 9.28 -13.47
N SER A 325 -23.49 9.84 -12.66
CA SER A 325 -24.17 9.07 -11.62
C SER A 325 -25.13 8.06 -12.25
N GLU A 326 -24.97 6.79 -11.90
CA GLU A 326 -25.85 5.70 -12.34
C GLU A 326 -27.17 5.66 -11.56
N SER A 327 -27.25 6.36 -10.42
CA SER A 327 -28.42 6.34 -9.52
C SER A 327 -28.78 7.73 -9.00
N PRO A 328 -29.83 8.36 -9.56
CA PRO A 328 -30.37 9.62 -9.06
C PRO A 328 -30.84 9.55 -7.61
N ASP A 329 -31.36 8.39 -7.17
CA ASP A 329 -31.82 8.18 -5.80
C ASP A 329 -30.66 8.21 -4.78
N GLU A 330 -29.55 7.54 -5.09
CA GLU A 330 -28.35 7.60 -4.25
C GLU A 330 -27.73 9.00 -4.26
N THR A 331 -27.80 9.70 -5.39
CA THR A 331 -27.33 11.10 -5.49
C THR A 331 -28.13 12.02 -4.56
N GLU A 332 -29.45 11.90 -4.55
CA GLU A 332 -30.32 12.68 -3.65
C GLU A 332 -30.13 12.28 -2.19
N LYS A 333 -29.96 10.99 -1.87
CA LYS A 333 -29.65 10.55 -0.49
C LYS A 333 -28.32 11.11 0.00
N PHE A 334 -27.31 11.16 -0.86
CA PHE A 334 -26.02 11.78 -0.53
C PHE A 334 -26.19 13.29 -0.30
N ALA A 335 -26.86 14.01 -1.19
CA ALA A 335 -27.17 15.43 -1.01
C ALA A 335 -27.98 15.71 0.27
N ALA A 336 -28.95 14.85 0.59
CA ALA A 336 -29.73 14.93 1.82
C ALA A 336 -28.88 14.70 3.08
N LEU A 337 -27.89 13.81 3.04
CA LEU A 337 -26.91 13.62 4.12
C LEU A 337 -26.10 14.91 4.34
N ARG A 338 -25.61 15.55 3.28
CA ARG A 338 -24.79 16.77 3.33
C ARG A 338 -25.50 17.97 3.96
N ARG A 339 -26.83 18.05 3.79
CA ARG A 339 -27.67 19.11 4.37
C ARG A 339 -28.02 18.88 5.85
N LYS A 340 -27.66 17.74 6.44
CA LYS A 340 -27.87 17.50 7.87
C LYS A 340 -26.86 18.29 8.69
N ARG A 341 -27.28 18.72 9.89
CA ARG A 341 -26.41 19.47 10.81
C ARG A 341 -25.18 18.66 11.23
N GLU A 342 -25.31 17.35 11.34
CA GLU A 342 -24.24 16.44 11.72
C GLU A 342 -23.17 16.27 10.63
N ALA A 343 -23.43 16.67 9.37
CA ALA A 343 -22.46 16.58 8.28
C ALA A 343 -21.19 17.41 8.53
N ALA A 344 -21.26 18.44 9.39
CA ALA A 344 -20.10 19.22 9.83
C ALA A 344 -19.05 18.38 10.59
N CYS A 345 -19.46 17.24 11.15
CA CYS A 345 -18.57 16.31 11.84
C CYS A 345 -18.02 15.21 10.92
N LEU A 346 -18.31 15.23 9.61
CA LEU A 346 -17.80 14.26 8.65
C LEU A 346 -16.87 14.95 7.66
N GLY A 347 -15.71 14.34 7.38
CA GLY A 347 -14.86 14.64 6.24
C GLY A 347 -14.68 13.39 5.39
N LEU A 348 -14.72 13.54 4.07
CA LEU A 348 -14.38 12.46 3.15
C LEU A 348 -13.30 12.95 2.20
N ALA A 349 -12.26 12.14 1.95
CA ALA A 349 -11.18 12.46 1.02
C ALA A 349 -11.05 11.42 -0.09
N ALA A 350 -10.62 11.84 -1.28
CA ALA A 350 -10.34 10.96 -2.41
C ALA A 350 -9.47 11.67 -3.45
N PRO A 351 -8.73 10.96 -4.33
CA PRO A 351 -8.47 9.51 -4.36
C PRO A 351 -7.59 8.97 -3.22
N ARG A 352 -7.35 7.64 -3.21
CA ARG A 352 -6.32 6.99 -2.37
C ARG A 352 -4.89 7.41 -2.79
N PHE A 353 -3.89 7.06 -1.98
CA PHE A 353 -2.46 7.35 -2.24
C PHE A 353 -1.56 6.13 -2.06
N LEU A 354 -0.37 6.11 -2.66
CA LEU A 354 0.51 4.94 -2.69
C LEU A 354 1.27 4.79 -1.37
N LEU A 355 1.21 3.61 -0.74
CA LEU A 355 1.87 3.33 0.55
C LEU A 355 3.24 2.67 0.45
N ARG A 356 3.51 1.92 -0.63
CA ARG A 356 4.85 1.41 -0.93
C ARG A 356 5.09 1.28 -2.43
N GLN A 357 6.37 1.25 -2.80
CA GLN A 357 6.75 0.83 -4.14
C GLN A 357 6.51 -0.68 -4.31
N PRO A 358 6.17 -1.14 -5.53
CA PRO A 358 6.14 -2.56 -5.83
C PRO A 358 7.54 -3.17 -5.75
N TYR A 359 7.61 -4.44 -5.32
CA TYR A 359 8.89 -5.16 -5.26
C TYR A 359 9.40 -5.45 -6.66
N GLY A 360 10.70 -5.26 -6.86
CA GLY A 360 11.32 -5.36 -8.18
C GLY A 360 12.79 -4.98 -8.16
N LYS A 361 13.53 -5.41 -9.18
CA LYS A 361 14.99 -5.21 -9.23
C LYS A 361 15.42 -3.74 -9.22
N THR A 362 14.60 -2.88 -9.81
CA THR A 362 14.89 -1.44 -9.96
C THR A 362 14.17 -0.57 -8.94
N SER A 363 13.32 -1.18 -8.11
CA SER A 363 12.58 -0.54 -7.02
C SER A 363 13.04 -1.12 -5.69
N ASP A 364 12.27 -2.05 -5.11
CA ASP A 364 12.54 -2.69 -3.83
C ASP A 364 12.81 -4.20 -4.05
N PRO A 365 14.08 -4.63 -4.17
CA PRO A 365 14.43 -6.00 -4.49
C PRO A 365 14.27 -6.93 -3.29
N ILE A 366 13.90 -8.19 -3.55
CA ILE A 366 13.86 -9.25 -2.52
C ILE A 366 15.12 -10.12 -2.58
N GLU A 367 15.44 -10.81 -1.50
CA GLU A 367 16.65 -11.64 -1.42
C GLU A 367 16.45 -13.06 -1.97
N ALA A 368 15.24 -13.62 -1.84
CA ALA A 368 15.01 -15.03 -2.10
C ALA A 368 15.28 -15.46 -3.55
N PHE A 369 14.82 -14.67 -4.53
CA PHE A 369 14.97 -14.95 -5.96
C PHE A 369 14.67 -13.71 -6.82
N PRO A 370 15.02 -13.69 -8.13
CA PRO A 370 14.64 -12.59 -9.02
C PRO A 370 13.12 -12.49 -9.17
N PHE A 371 12.53 -11.47 -8.53
CA PHE A 371 11.08 -11.26 -8.48
C PHE A 371 10.72 -9.87 -8.98
N GLU A 372 9.66 -9.81 -9.78
CA GLU A 372 9.01 -8.56 -10.20
C GLU A 372 7.53 -8.66 -9.81
N GLU A 373 7.09 -7.84 -8.87
CA GLU A 373 5.70 -7.83 -8.40
C GLU A 373 4.75 -7.37 -9.50
N MET A 374 5.14 -6.35 -10.25
CA MET A 374 4.29 -5.77 -11.30
C MET A 374 4.54 -6.42 -12.66
N PRO A 375 3.49 -6.84 -13.38
CA PRO A 375 3.62 -7.18 -14.80
C PRO A 375 3.91 -5.91 -15.63
N ALA A 376 4.29 -6.09 -16.90
CA ALA A 376 4.63 -4.98 -17.80
C ALA A 376 3.54 -3.89 -17.87
N ASN A 377 2.27 -4.30 -17.82
CA ASN A 377 1.12 -3.41 -17.68
C ASN A 377 0.46 -3.65 -16.31
N PRO A 378 0.86 -2.91 -15.27
CA PRO A 378 0.37 -3.13 -13.93
C PRO A 378 -1.11 -2.73 -13.80
N GLY A 379 -1.92 -3.63 -13.22
CA GLY A 379 -3.30 -3.33 -12.86
C GLY A 379 -3.35 -2.25 -11.78
N HIS A 380 -4.37 -1.38 -11.84
CA HIS A 380 -4.49 -0.28 -10.88
C HIS A 380 -4.59 -0.79 -9.43
N GLU A 381 -5.40 -1.82 -9.18
CA GLU A 381 -5.59 -2.40 -7.84
C GLU A 381 -4.43 -3.31 -7.39
N SER A 382 -3.45 -3.60 -8.25
CA SER A 382 -2.24 -4.32 -7.83
C SER A 382 -1.33 -3.48 -6.93
N TYR A 383 -1.48 -2.15 -6.96
CA TYR A 383 -0.72 -1.25 -6.10
C TYR A 383 -1.31 -1.22 -4.69
N LEU A 384 -0.44 -1.04 -3.68
CA LEU A 384 -0.88 -0.90 -2.30
C LEU A 384 -1.35 0.53 -2.00
N TRP A 385 -2.65 0.76 -2.19
CA TRP A 385 -3.28 2.06 -1.95
C TRP A 385 -3.69 2.23 -0.48
N GLY A 386 -3.28 3.34 0.11
CA GLY A 386 -3.64 3.80 1.45
C GLY A 386 -4.85 4.71 1.48
N ASN A 387 -5.51 4.72 2.63
CA ASN A 387 -6.68 5.54 2.87
C ASN A 387 -6.30 7.03 2.98
N PRO A 388 -6.92 7.94 2.20
CA PRO A 388 -6.53 9.36 2.20
C PRO A 388 -6.82 10.09 3.51
N ALA A 389 -7.61 9.52 4.43
CA ALA A 389 -7.78 10.07 5.77
C ALA A 389 -6.47 10.21 6.53
N LEU A 390 -5.46 9.37 6.22
CA LEU A 390 -4.13 9.46 6.80
C LEU A 390 -3.39 10.74 6.38
N LEU A 391 -3.58 11.19 5.13
CA LEU A 391 -3.03 12.46 4.65
C LEU A 391 -3.67 13.64 5.39
N CYS A 392 -5.00 13.62 5.52
CA CYS A 392 -5.72 14.62 6.32
C CYS A 392 -5.25 14.61 7.77
N GLY A 393 -5.09 13.43 8.37
CA GLY A 393 -4.57 13.26 9.73
C GLY A 393 -3.17 13.85 9.93
N HIS A 394 -2.26 13.62 8.98
CA HIS A 394 -0.92 14.19 9.01
C HIS A 394 -0.92 15.71 8.90
N LEU A 395 -1.73 16.29 8.00
CA LEU A 395 -1.86 17.75 7.87
C LEU A 395 -2.45 18.39 9.14
N LEU A 396 -3.51 17.80 9.69
CA LEU A 396 -4.10 18.25 10.95
C LEU A 396 -3.13 18.14 12.13
N ALA A 397 -2.33 17.07 12.19
CA ALA A 397 -1.29 16.89 13.19
C ALA A 397 -0.19 17.95 13.07
N THR A 398 0.22 18.28 11.85
CA THR A 398 1.24 19.31 11.59
C THR A 398 0.72 20.69 12.00
N ALA A 399 -0.49 21.06 11.59
CA ALA A 399 -1.12 22.32 11.99
C ALA A 399 -1.30 22.44 13.51
N ALA A 400 -1.68 21.33 14.18
CA ALA A 400 -1.82 21.32 15.63
C ALA A 400 -0.49 21.46 16.37
N ALA A 401 0.62 20.95 15.81
CA ALA A 401 1.96 21.03 16.41
C ALA A 401 2.57 22.44 16.30
N ASP A 402 2.26 23.19 15.24
CA ASP A 402 2.81 24.53 15.00
C ASP A 402 2.16 25.64 15.86
N GLU A 403 1.23 25.29 16.77
CA GLU A 403 0.41 26.22 17.62
C GLU A 403 -0.27 27.35 16.82
N ALA A 404 -0.32 27.22 15.49
CA ALA A 404 -0.80 28.23 14.58
C ALA A 404 -2.30 28.05 14.34
N LEU A 405 -3.07 28.97 14.95
CA LEU A 405 -4.43 29.44 14.64
C LEU A 405 -5.44 28.43 14.06
N GLU A 406 -6.64 28.40 14.66
CA GLU A 406 -7.86 27.72 14.16
C GLU A 406 -8.14 27.89 12.64
N ALA A 407 -7.58 28.92 12.00
CA ALA A 407 -7.68 29.18 10.55
C ALA A 407 -6.86 28.23 9.65
N GLU A 408 -5.78 27.61 10.15
CA GLU A 408 -4.93 26.71 9.33
C GLU A 408 -5.52 25.31 9.18
N TYR A 409 -6.48 24.92 10.03
CA TYR A 409 -7.18 23.63 9.89
C TYR A 409 -8.06 23.54 8.65
N GLU A 410 -8.37 24.67 7.99
CA GLU A 410 -9.13 24.71 6.73
C GLU A 410 -8.21 24.65 5.51
N GLU A 411 -6.99 25.17 5.66
CA GLU A 411 -5.99 25.15 4.60
C GLU A 411 -5.57 23.70 4.37
N GLY A 412 -5.66 23.28 3.11
CA GLY A 412 -5.09 22.01 2.70
C GLY A 412 -3.56 22.05 2.83
N GLY A 413 -2.90 21.04 2.29
CA GLY A 413 -1.46 21.00 2.36
C GLY A 413 -0.84 19.97 1.45
N GLU A 414 0.46 20.12 1.32
CA GLU A 414 1.29 19.19 0.58
C GLU A 414 1.85 18.11 1.52
N VAL A 415 1.84 16.87 1.05
CA VAL A 415 2.47 15.73 1.72
C VAL A 415 3.48 15.14 0.75
N GLY A 416 4.77 15.25 1.09
CA GLY A 416 5.90 14.78 0.29
C GLY A 416 6.50 13.45 0.77
N GLY A 417 7.57 13.00 0.10
CA GLY A 417 8.29 11.77 0.45
C GLY A 417 7.48 10.49 0.20
N LEU A 418 6.49 10.55 -0.68
CA LEU A 418 5.61 9.43 -0.98
C LEU A 418 6.27 8.45 -1.97
N PRO A 419 5.96 7.15 -1.90
CA PRO A 419 6.40 6.19 -2.89
C PRO A 419 6.08 6.60 -4.34
N LEU A 420 7.05 6.37 -5.23
CA LEU A 420 6.91 6.60 -6.67
C LEU A 420 7.33 5.35 -7.44
N HIS A 421 6.45 4.82 -8.29
CA HIS A 421 6.80 3.71 -9.17
C HIS A 421 7.06 4.19 -10.60
N LYS A 422 8.25 3.90 -11.12
CA LYS A 422 8.63 4.15 -12.51
C LYS A 422 8.67 2.81 -13.23
N PHE A 423 7.96 2.69 -14.34
CA PHE A 423 7.91 1.46 -15.13
C PHE A 423 8.01 1.78 -16.62
N THR A 424 8.46 0.81 -17.41
CA THR A 424 8.51 0.95 -18.86
C THR A 424 7.30 0.26 -19.47
N SER A 425 6.51 0.99 -20.25
CA SER A 425 5.37 0.47 -21.00
C SER A 425 5.43 1.03 -22.42
N ASP A 426 5.25 0.17 -23.41
CA ASP A 426 5.37 0.49 -24.85
C ASP A 426 6.68 1.20 -25.24
N GLY A 427 7.78 0.88 -24.55
CA GLY A 427 9.11 1.47 -24.80
C GLY A 427 9.34 2.84 -24.18
N GLU A 428 8.34 3.41 -23.50
CA GLU A 428 8.43 4.69 -22.81
C GLU A 428 8.47 4.50 -21.29
N THR A 429 9.31 5.28 -20.61
CA THR A 429 9.31 5.33 -19.14
C THR A 429 8.13 6.16 -18.66
N GLN A 430 7.24 5.52 -17.91
CA GLN A 430 6.09 6.14 -17.28
C GLN A 430 6.28 6.20 -15.76
N VAL A 431 5.63 7.17 -15.13
CA VAL A 431 5.61 7.33 -13.68
C VAL A 431 4.18 7.20 -13.21
N LYS A 432 3.92 6.25 -12.29
CA LYS A 432 2.63 6.15 -11.62
C LYS A 432 2.47 7.35 -10.67
N PRO A 433 1.35 8.09 -10.71
CA PRO A 433 1.07 9.16 -9.75
C PRO A 433 1.06 8.63 -8.31
N CYS A 434 1.42 9.51 -7.34
CA CYS A 434 1.38 9.18 -5.91
C CYS A 434 -0.06 8.97 -5.42
N ALA A 435 -1.03 9.69 -5.96
CA ALA A 435 -2.45 9.40 -5.83
C ALA A 435 -2.93 8.52 -7.00
N GLU A 436 -4.15 7.98 -6.94
CA GLU A 436 -4.63 7.00 -7.93
C GLU A 436 -4.56 7.47 -9.39
N ALA A 437 -4.67 8.79 -9.62
CA ALA A 437 -4.75 9.40 -10.94
C ALA A 437 -4.08 10.79 -11.01
N TRP A 438 -3.77 11.20 -12.24
CA TRP A 438 -3.43 12.59 -12.58
C TRP A 438 -4.71 13.41 -12.77
N LEU A 439 -5.28 13.89 -11.68
CA LEU A 439 -6.44 14.76 -11.71
C LEU A 439 -6.05 16.20 -12.08
N ASN A 440 -6.95 16.93 -12.73
CA ASN A 440 -6.80 18.36 -13.05
C ASN A 440 -7.71 19.22 -12.16
N ASP A 441 -7.59 20.55 -12.25
CA ASP A 441 -8.36 21.47 -11.41
C ASP A 441 -9.88 21.34 -11.61
N ARG A 442 -10.34 20.95 -12.81
CA ARG A 442 -11.77 20.69 -13.06
C ARG A 442 -12.24 19.46 -12.29
N ALA A 443 -11.45 18.39 -12.30
CA ALA A 443 -11.72 17.17 -11.54
C ALA A 443 -11.75 17.47 -10.03
N ALA A 444 -10.77 18.24 -9.55
CA ALA A 444 -10.72 18.68 -8.16
C ALA A 444 -11.94 19.50 -7.76
N ALA A 445 -12.35 20.46 -8.59
CA ALA A 445 -13.55 21.27 -8.37
C ALA A 445 -14.83 20.42 -8.37
N ALA A 446 -14.93 19.41 -9.24
CA ALA A 446 -16.05 18.48 -9.29
C ALA A 446 -16.11 17.57 -8.05
N ILE A 447 -14.96 17.15 -7.50
CA ILE A 447 -14.90 16.43 -6.21
C ILE A 447 -15.34 17.36 -5.07
N LEU A 448 -14.84 18.60 -5.05
CA LEU A 448 -15.18 19.60 -4.03
C LEU A 448 -16.66 19.99 -4.03
N SER A 449 -17.31 20.07 -5.19
CA SER A 449 -18.76 20.38 -5.26
C SER A 449 -19.62 19.33 -4.56
N HIS A 450 -19.08 18.12 -4.37
CA HIS A 450 -19.69 17.02 -3.62
C HIS A 450 -19.32 17.02 -2.13
N GLY A 451 -18.57 18.01 -1.64
CA GLY A 451 -18.13 18.10 -0.24
C GLY A 451 -16.99 17.14 0.10
N ILE A 452 -16.33 16.55 -0.90
CA ILE A 452 -15.21 15.63 -0.73
C ILE A 452 -13.90 16.40 -0.90
N MET A 453 -12.90 16.11 -0.08
CA MET A 453 -11.56 16.69 -0.12
C MET A 453 -10.72 16.01 -1.22
N PRO A 454 -10.31 16.73 -2.27
CA PRO A 454 -9.54 16.16 -3.36
C PRO A 454 -8.06 16.01 -2.99
N VAL A 455 -7.49 14.86 -3.37
CA VAL A 455 -6.07 14.53 -3.23
C VAL A 455 -5.42 14.52 -4.62
N MET A 456 -4.54 15.49 -4.88
CA MET A 456 -3.96 15.75 -6.18
C MET A 456 -2.51 15.33 -6.22
N SER A 457 -2.10 14.49 -7.18
CA SER A 457 -0.67 14.21 -7.38
C SER A 457 0.06 15.41 -7.95
N ILE A 458 1.25 15.73 -7.43
CA ILE A 458 2.06 16.82 -7.95
C ILE A 458 3.02 16.28 -9.03
N ARG A 459 2.89 16.80 -10.26
CA ARG A 459 3.71 16.34 -11.39
C ARG A 459 5.19 16.55 -11.12
N GLY A 460 5.99 15.51 -11.36
CA GLY A 460 7.44 15.53 -11.21
C GLY A 460 7.94 15.48 -9.75
N ARG A 461 7.05 15.30 -8.78
CA ARG A 461 7.38 15.20 -7.35
C ARG A 461 6.79 13.95 -6.74
N ASP A 462 7.43 13.47 -5.69
CA ASP A 462 6.99 12.39 -4.81
C ASP A 462 6.01 12.92 -3.75
N ALA A 463 4.98 13.64 -4.21
CA ALA A 463 4.09 14.38 -3.34
C ALA A 463 2.65 14.43 -3.85
N VAL A 464 1.74 14.59 -2.90
CA VAL A 464 0.33 14.90 -3.16
C VAL A 464 -0.04 16.21 -2.46
N GLN A 465 -1.10 16.85 -2.94
CA GLN A 465 -1.71 18.01 -2.33
C GLN A 465 -3.16 17.68 -1.97
N VAL A 466 -3.51 17.79 -0.69
CA VAL A 466 -4.91 17.85 -0.25
C VAL A 466 -5.32 19.31 -0.39
N LEU A 467 -6.32 19.65 -1.20
CA LEU A 467 -6.59 21.07 -1.51
C LEU A 467 -7.19 21.86 -0.33
N THR A 468 -8.00 21.21 0.49
CA THR A 468 -8.65 21.82 1.66
C THR A 468 -9.06 20.73 2.64
N LEU A 469 -9.17 21.10 3.91
CA LEU A 469 -9.66 20.28 4.99
C LEU A 469 -11.05 20.78 5.41
N GLN A 470 -12.09 20.27 4.75
CA GLN A 470 -13.48 20.71 4.95
C GLN A 470 -14.40 19.56 5.32
N SER A 471 -15.54 19.89 5.92
CA SER A 471 -16.59 18.93 6.19
C SER A 471 -17.39 18.59 4.93
N LEU A 472 -18.19 17.53 5.05
CA LEU A 472 -19.10 17.05 4.01
C LEU A 472 -20.34 17.97 3.83
N SER A 473 -20.47 19.02 4.65
CA SER A 473 -21.64 19.89 4.71
C SER A 473 -21.98 20.56 3.37
N ASP A 474 -23.26 20.87 3.20
CA ASP A 474 -23.75 21.78 2.16
C ASP A 474 -24.61 22.87 2.82
N PRO A 475 -24.18 24.16 2.84
CA PRO A 475 -22.95 24.69 2.21
C PRO A 475 -21.67 24.18 2.90
N PRO A 476 -20.50 24.27 2.22
CA PRO A 476 -19.21 23.87 2.79
C PRO A 476 -18.95 24.55 4.14
N ALA A 477 -18.41 23.79 5.08
CA ALA A 477 -18.06 24.25 6.41
C ALA A 477 -16.74 23.62 6.87
N PRO A 478 -16.04 24.22 7.84
CA PRO A 478 -14.87 23.62 8.44
C PRO A 478 -15.21 22.31 9.15
N LEU A 479 -14.24 21.40 9.27
CA LEU A 479 -14.41 20.21 10.08
C LEU A 479 -14.66 20.61 11.54
N ALA A 480 -15.64 19.99 12.19
CA ALA A 480 -15.93 20.19 13.62
C ALA A 480 -14.88 19.51 14.51
N ILE A 481 -13.63 19.94 14.38
CA ILE A 481 -12.49 19.49 15.17
C ILE A 481 -12.65 20.00 16.60
N ARG A 482 -12.31 19.17 17.57
CA ARG A 482 -12.24 19.60 18.95
C ARG A 482 -11.00 20.48 19.14
N ALA A 483 -11.18 21.79 19.14
CA ALA A 483 -10.27 22.68 19.85
C ALA A 483 -10.48 22.46 21.36
N GLU A 484 -9.40 22.49 22.15
CA GLU A 484 -9.38 22.02 23.53
C GLU A 484 -10.41 22.64 24.48
#